data_AF-A0A7W0XQ58-F1
#
_entry.id   AF-A0A7W0XQ58-F1
#
_cell.length_a   1.000
_cell.length_b   1.000
_cell.length_c   1.000
_cell.angle_alpha   90.00
_cell.angle_beta   90.00
_cell.angle_gamma   90.00
#
_symmetry.space_group_name_H-M   'P 1'
#
loop_
_entity.id
_entity.type
_entity.pdbx_description
1 polymer ?
#
loop_
_entity_poly.entity_id
_entity_poly.type
_entity_poly.pdbx_seq_one_letter_code
_entity_poly.pdbx_strand_id
1 'polypeptide(L)'
;MPRLQLMMLGGFYARVAGGPAIDIATRKTRALLAYLALPPGRQHTREALVSLLWSDRGEKQAQASLRQALVELNRALEGAEGTPLIKHRDTLALDVALVEVDAAIFEQLAAKNDIADLERAAALYNSDLLQGLDVRDPAFEEWLTIERQRFRSLATAVLRRLGELQTGRTGIATAERLIGLDPLQEEGHRMLMRLHAEAGELGLAVRAYENCRKVLNRELNVAPSTETEALHQEIRAGRYRKAPTEREVFSAPTAAAQARLPDEIFAERPSLAVLPFANVSGDPEQRYFSDGITEDLITELSRFRSVTIIARNSSFVYRDKPVDVRQIGRELSAEYILEGSVRRAGDRIRITAQLVEAASGKEVWAERYDRDLGDLFAVQDAVTKAIVGSLPGRIEDAGARAAGRKRQENLSAYECYLRGRAYFREFDPGTSTAARDLFHRAIALDPTLAPAYAQLAFVEMRDW
;
A
#
# COMPACT_ATOMS: atom_id res chain seq x y z
N MET A 1 -5.28 17.44 -24.78
CA MET A 1 -6.32 17.12 -23.78
C MET A 1 -6.85 15.73 -24.09
N PRO A 2 -7.01 14.86 -23.07
CA PRO A 2 -7.59 13.54 -23.29
C PRO A 2 -9.01 13.69 -23.85
N ARG A 3 -9.38 12.82 -24.78
CA ARG A 3 -10.57 12.97 -25.62
C ARG A 3 -11.64 11.95 -25.32
N LEU A 4 -11.24 10.79 -24.81
CA LEU A 4 -12.14 9.77 -24.29
C LEU A 4 -12.10 9.79 -22.76
N GLN A 5 -13.25 9.90 -22.11
CA GLN A 5 -13.38 9.80 -20.67
C GLN A 5 -14.10 8.52 -20.29
N LEU A 6 -13.46 7.71 -19.45
CA LEU A 6 -13.99 6.48 -18.90
C LEU A 6 -14.29 6.69 -17.41
N MET A 7 -15.57 6.52 -17.05
CA MET A 7 -16.02 6.51 -15.66
C MET A 7 -16.28 5.06 -15.25
N MET A 8 -15.62 4.64 -14.18
CA MET A 8 -15.63 3.25 -13.71
C MET A 8 -15.76 3.14 -12.19
N LEU A 9 -15.52 4.21 -11.42
CA LEU A 9 -15.74 4.22 -9.97
C LEU A 9 -17.23 4.40 -9.64
N GLY A 10 -17.97 3.31 -9.85
CA GLY A 10 -19.41 3.23 -9.93
C GLY A 10 -19.80 2.44 -11.17
N GLY A 11 -20.89 2.81 -11.83
CA GLY A 11 -21.25 2.18 -13.12
C GLY A 11 -20.23 2.48 -14.23
N PHE A 12 -20.19 1.63 -15.26
CA PHE A 12 -19.36 1.87 -16.44
C PHE A 12 -20.03 2.89 -17.37
N TYR A 13 -19.34 4.00 -17.65
CA TYR A 13 -19.74 5.00 -18.65
C TYR A 13 -18.54 5.44 -19.48
N ALA A 14 -18.76 5.63 -20.78
CA ALA A 14 -17.77 6.19 -21.69
C ALA A 14 -18.35 7.41 -22.40
N ARG A 15 -17.57 8.46 -22.60
CA ARG A 15 -17.98 9.65 -23.36
C ARG A 15 -16.81 10.33 -24.04
N VAL A 16 -17.10 11.10 -25.09
CA VAL A 16 -16.13 12.05 -25.66
C VAL A 16 -16.08 13.30 -24.77
N ALA A 17 -14.90 13.84 -24.52
CA ALA A 17 -14.72 15.06 -23.73
C ALA A 17 -15.51 16.22 -24.36
N GLY A 18 -16.49 16.77 -23.63
CA GLY A 18 -17.39 17.81 -24.13
C GLY A 18 -18.40 17.33 -25.20
N GLY A 19 -18.46 16.03 -25.47
CA GLY A 19 -19.32 15.41 -26.49
C GLY A 19 -20.33 14.42 -25.92
N PRO A 20 -21.02 13.66 -26.78
CA PRO A 20 -22.04 12.71 -26.38
C PRO A 20 -21.46 11.50 -25.64
N ALA A 21 -22.34 10.79 -24.91
CA ALA A 21 -22.03 9.49 -24.35
C ALA A 21 -21.79 8.47 -25.49
N ILE A 22 -20.86 7.55 -25.26
CA ILE A 22 -20.54 6.46 -26.17
C ILE A 22 -21.31 5.23 -25.72
N ASP A 23 -22.19 4.73 -26.58
CA ASP A 23 -22.94 3.51 -26.32
C ASP A 23 -22.14 2.28 -26.75
N ILE A 24 -21.92 1.36 -25.80
CA ILE A 24 -21.28 0.07 -26.02
C ILE A 24 -22.30 -0.99 -25.60
N ALA A 25 -22.90 -1.63 -26.61
CA ALA A 25 -24.06 -2.47 -26.43
C ALA A 25 -23.75 -3.69 -25.54
N THR A 26 -22.66 -4.39 -25.80
CA THR A 26 -22.37 -5.64 -25.10
C THR A 26 -21.64 -5.43 -23.78
N ARG A 27 -21.99 -6.22 -22.76
CA ARG A 27 -21.32 -6.20 -21.46
C ARG A 27 -19.85 -6.64 -21.56
N LYS A 28 -19.56 -7.66 -22.38
CA LYS A 28 -18.19 -8.14 -22.64
C LYS A 28 -17.32 -7.09 -23.33
N THR A 29 -17.85 -6.28 -24.25
CA THR A 29 -17.08 -5.17 -24.85
C THR A 29 -16.85 -4.03 -23.86
N ARG A 30 -17.82 -3.69 -22.99
CA ARG A 30 -17.61 -2.74 -21.89
C ARG A 30 -16.52 -3.22 -20.92
N ALA A 31 -16.58 -4.49 -20.54
CA ALA A 31 -15.61 -5.15 -19.67
C ALA A 31 -14.21 -5.18 -20.30
N LEU A 32 -14.11 -5.45 -21.61
CA LEU A 32 -12.86 -5.36 -22.37
C LEU A 32 -12.27 -3.95 -22.29
N LEU A 33 -13.07 -2.91 -22.53
CA LEU A 33 -12.59 -1.54 -22.46
C LEU A 33 -12.14 -1.16 -21.05
N ALA A 34 -12.91 -1.54 -20.03
CA ALA A 34 -12.57 -1.29 -18.64
C ALA A 34 -11.28 -2.00 -18.21
N TYR A 35 -11.09 -3.25 -18.65
CA TYR A 35 -9.86 -4.00 -18.37
C TYR A 35 -8.63 -3.37 -19.06
N LEU A 36 -8.75 -2.96 -20.32
CA LEU A 36 -7.67 -2.25 -21.02
C LEU A 36 -7.34 -0.87 -20.41
N ALA A 37 -8.25 -0.30 -19.62
CA ALA A 37 -8.07 0.96 -18.93
C ALA A 37 -7.37 0.83 -17.56
N LEU A 38 -7.15 -0.41 -17.06
CA LEU A 38 -6.62 -0.67 -15.73
C LEU A 38 -5.46 -1.71 -15.73
N PRO A 39 -4.22 -1.30 -15.43
CA PRO A 39 -3.72 0.07 -15.30
C PRO A 39 -3.54 0.76 -16.68
N PRO A 40 -3.67 2.10 -16.76
CA PRO A 40 -3.52 2.82 -18.03
C PRO A 40 -2.17 2.56 -18.71
N GLY A 41 -2.20 2.38 -20.03
CA GLY A 41 -1.00 2.20 -20.86
C GLY A 41 -0.41 0.79 -20.82
N ARG A 42 -0.99 -0.14 -20.06
CA ARG A 42 -0.60 -1.55 -20.10
C ARG A 42 -0.96 -2.16 -21.45
N GLN A 43 -0.02 -2.92 -22.02
CA GLN A 43 -0.29 -3.76 -23.18
C GLN A 43 -0.77 -5.13 -22.72
N HIS A 44 -1.84 -5.62 -23.35
CA HIS A 44 -2.44 -6.92 -23.07
C HIS A 44 -2.38 -7.81 -24.30
N THR A 45 -1.98 -9.07 -24.14
CA THR A 45 -2.00 -10.03 -25.24
C THR A 45 -3.44 -10.40 -25.58
N ARG A 46 -3.71 -10.70 -26.86
CA ARG A 46 -5.03 -11.17 -27.30
C ARG A 46 -5.45 -12.44 -26.57
N GLU A 47 -4.50 -13.32 -26.28
CA GLU A 47 -4.71 -14.55 -25.51
C GLU A 47 -5.17 -14.26 -24.08
N ALA A 48 -4.51 -13.32 -23.37
CA ALA A 48 -4.91 -12.94 -22.01
C ALA A 48 -6.34 -12.35 -21.98
N LEU A 49 -6.70 -11.53 -22.97
CA LEU A 49 -8.04 -10.96 -23.08
C LEU A 49 -9.10 -12.01 -23.40
N VAL A 50 -8.73 -13.03 -24.19
CA VAL A 50 -9.57 -14.19 -24.46
C VAL A 50 -9.82 -14.99 -23.19
N SER A 51 -8.75 -15.33 -22.45
CA SER A 51 -8.84 -16.08 -21.21
C SER A 51 -9.59 -15.34 -20.10
N LEU A 52 -9.54 -14.00 -20.09
CA LEU A 52 -10.24 -13.19 -19.09
C LEU A 52 -11.75 -13.12 -19.34
N LEU A 53 -12.16 -12.93 -20.60
CA LEU A 53 -13.54 -12.56 -20.93
C LEU A 53 -14.32 -13.65 -21.65
N TRP A 54 -13.69 -14.76 -22.05
CA TRP A 54 -14.34 -15.90 -22.69
C TRP A 54 -13.71 -17.21 -22.23
N SER A 55 -13.46 -17.34 -20.93
CA SER A 55 -12.82 -18.53 -20.32
C SER A 55 -13.64 -19.80 -20.53
N ASP A 56 -14.95 -19.67 -20.73
CA ASP A 56 -15.93 -20.74 -20.90
C ASP A 56 -16.03 -21.27 -22.34
N ARG A 57 -15.28 -20.69 -23.30
CA ARG A 57 -15.40 -21.00 -24.73
C ARG A 57 -14.17 -21.71 -25.28
N GLY A 58 -14.39 -22.54 -26.29
CA GLY A 58 -13.30 -23.09 -27.09
C GLY A 58 -12.50 -21.99 -27.79
N GLU A 59 -11.18 -22.16 -27.86
CA GLU A 59 -10.20 -21.15 -28.31
C GLU A 59 -10.61 -20.40 -29.60
N LYS A 60 -11.02 -21.14 -30.65
CA LYS A 60 -11.45 -20.54 -31.93
C LYS A 60 -12.68 -19.64 -31.79
N GLN A 61 -13.65 -20.04 -30.97
CA GLN A 61 -14.86 -19.24 -30.71
C GLN A 61 -14.55 -18.02 -29.86
N ALA A 62 -13.64 -18.17 -28.89
CA ALA A 62 -13.22 -17.10 -28.01
C ALA A 62 -12.44 -16.02 -28.79
N GLN A 63 -11.50 -16.41 -29.65
CA GLN A 63 -10.80 -15.49 -30.56
C GLN A 63 -11.76 -14.78 -31.53
N ALA A 64 -12.76 -15.49 -32.07
CA ALA A 64 -13.78 -14.87 -32.91
C ALA A 64 -14.62 -13.84 -32.13
N SER A 65 -14.93 -14.13 -30.87
CA SER A 65 -15.65 -13.22 -29.98
C SER A 65 -14.84 -11.96 -29.66
N LEU A 66 -13.52 -12.10 -29.41
CA LEU A 66 -12.63 -10.96 -29.26
C LEU A 66 -12.58 -10.11 -30.53
N ARG A 67 -12.46 -10.72 -31.72
CA ARG A 67 -12.49 -9.96 -32.99
C ARG A 67 -13.80 -9.16 -33.13
N GLN A 68 -14.93 -9.75 -32.81
CA GLN A 68 -16.23 -9.07 -32.88
C GLN A 68 -16.32 -7.92 -31.86
N ALA A 69 -15.85 -8.13 -30.64
CA ALA A 69 -15.80 -7.09 -29.61
C ALA A 69 -14.92 -5.91 -30.02
N LEU A 70 -13.78 -6.18 -30.68
CA LEU A 70 -12.90 -5.12 -31.20
C LEU A 70 -13.55 -4.34 -32.35
N VAL A 71 -14.33 -5.00 -33.22
CA VAL A 71 -15.09 -4.31 -34.27
C VAL A 71 -16.15 -3.39 -33.67
N GLU A 72 -16.91 -3.89 -32.68
CA GLU A 72 -17.87 -3.08 -31.93
C GLU A 72 -17.20 -1.88 -31.26
N LEU A 73 -16.08 -2.11 -30.57
CA LEU A 73 -15.33 -1.07 -29.88
C LEU A 73 -14.83 0.01 -30.85
N ASN A 74 -14.26 -0.38 -31.99
CA ASN A 74 -13.81 0.60 -32.99
C ASN A 74 -14.96 1.48 -33.46
N ARG A 75 -16.09 0.86 -33.81
CA ARG A 75 -17.27 1.59 -34.27
C ARG A 75 -17.80 2.54 -33.20
N ALA A 76 -17.83 2.11 -31.93
CA ALA A 76 -18.25 2.95 -30.82
C ALA A 76 -17.30 4.13 -30.58
N LEU A 77 -16.01 3.95 -30.84
CA LEU A 77 -14.97 4.95 -30.63
C LEU A 77 -14.68 5.83 -31.87
N GLU A 78 -15.32 5.60 -33.02
CA GLU A 78 -15.13 6.40 -34.25
C GLU A 78 -15.42 7.90 -34.05
N GLY A 79 -16.32 8.25 -33.12
CA GLY A 79 -16.62 9.63 -32.77
C GLY A 79 -15.57 10.31 -31.87
N ALA A 80 -14.60 9.57 -31.34
CA ALA A 80 -13.49 10.13 -30.58
C ALA A 80 -12.35 10.52 -31.55
N GLU A 81 -11.93 11.78 -31.55
CA GLU A 81 -10.83 12.20 -32.44
C GLU A 81 -9.50 11.50 -32.06
N GLY A 82 -8.95 10.70 -32.97
CA GLY A 82 -7.71 9.93 -32.79
C GLY A 82 -7.96 8.43 -32.82
N THR A 83 -6.96 7.63 -32.42
CA THR A 83 -7.10 6.16 -32.28
C THR A 83 -6.84 5.75 -30.83
N PRO A 84 -7.85 5.82 -29.94
CA PRO A 84 -7.68 5.49 -28.52
C PRO A 84 -7.22 4.05 -28.29
N LEU A 85 -7.57 3.14 -29.20
CA LEU A 85 -7.17 1.74 -29.15
C LEU A 85 -5.92 1.50 -30.02
N ILE A 86 -4.79 1.24 -29.37
CA ILE A 86 -3.54 0.83 -30.00
C ILE A 86 -3.60 -0.68 -30.26
N LYS A 87 -3.43 -1.06 -31.52
CA LYS A 87 -3.45 -2.46 -31.94
C LYS A 87 -2.13 -2.82 -32.56
N HIS A 88 -1.44 -3.79 -31.97
CA HIS A 88 -0.35 -4.50 -32.61
C HIS A 88 -0.83 -5.87 -33.07
N ARG A 89 0.10 -6.63 -33.67
CA ARG A 89 -0.18 -7.99 -34.15
C ARG A 89 -0.79 -8.84 -33.03
N ASP A 90 -0.13 -8.85 -31.87
CA ASP A 90 -0.47 -9.77 -30.77
C ASP A 90 -0.96 -9.06 -29.50
N THR A 91 -0.83 -7.73 -29.42
CA THR A 91 -1.20 -6.94 -28.24
C THR A 91 -2.21 -5.83 -28.53
N LEU A 92 -2.92 -5.44 -27.47
CA LEU A 92 -3.91 -4.37 -27.42
C LEU A 92 -3.63 -3.47 -26.21
N ALA A 93 -3.79 -2.17 -26.38
CA ALA A 93 -3.63 -1.19 -25.31
C ALA A 93 -4.50 0.05 -25.57
N LEU A 94 -4.72 0.86 -24.54
CA LEU A 94 -5.26 2.21 -24.69
C LEU A 94 -4.13 3.24 -24.74
N ASP A 95 -4.30 4.24 -25.61
CA ASP A 95 -3.42 5.40 -25.66
C ASP A 95 -3.70 6.33 -24.47
N VAL A 96 -2.77 6.37 -23.52
CA VAL A 96 -2.84 7.19 -22.31
C VAL A 96 -2.93 8.69 -22.59
N ALA A 97 -2.49 9.17 -23.76
CA ALA A 97 -2.59 10.57 -24.13
C ALA A 97 -4.01 10.94 -24.59
N LEU A 98 -4.80 9.95 -25.04
CA LEU A 98 -6.14 10.15 -25.58
C LEU A 98 -7.25 9.72 -24.63
N VAL A 99 -6.93 8.92 -23.59
CA VAL A 99 -7.91 8.36 -22.65
C VAL A 99 -7.66 8.86 -21.23
N GLU A 100 -8.71 9.41 -20.64
CA GLU A 100 -8.79 9.76 -19.23
C GLU A 100 -9.66 8.73 -18.50
N VAL A 101 -9.17 8.23 -17.38
CA VAL A 101 -9.81 7.17 -16.60
C VAL A 101 -9.98 7.66 -15.17
N ASP A 102 -11.22 7.79 -14.70
CA ASP A 102 -11.52 8.29 -13.34
C ASP A 102 -10.81 7.49 -12.24
N ALA A 103 -10.74 6.17 -12.39
CA ALA A 103 -10.07 5.27 -11.48
C ALA A 103 -8.55 5.54 -11.40
N ALA A 104 -7.91 5.84 -12.53
CA ALA A 104 -6.50 6.20 -12.55
C ALA A 104 -6.23 7.59 -11.95
N ILE A 105 -7.11 8.57 -12.21
CA ILE A 105 -7.03 9.88 -11.57
C ILE A 105 -7.20 9.74 -10.05
N PHE A 106 -8.18 8.94 -9.62
CA PHE A 106 -8.43 8.67 -8.22
C PHE A 106 -7.19 8.11 -7.52
N GLU A 107 -6.49 7.13 -8.10
CA GLU A 107 -5.24 6.60 -7.55
C GLU A 107 -4.15 7.66 -7.39
N GLN A 108 -3.99 8.51 -8.40
CA GLN A 108 -2.99 9.59 -8.38
C GLN A 108 -3.29 10.61 -7.29
N LEU A 109 -4.56 10.98 -7.12
CA LEU A 109 -5.02 11.90 -6.08
C LEU A 109 -4.96 11.25 -4.69
N ALA A 110 -5.28 9.96 -4.58
CA ALA A 110 -5.22 9.21 -3.33
C ALA A 110 -3.80 9.13 -2.75
N ALA A 111 -2.77 9.22 -3.58
CA ALA A 111 -1.38 9.28 -3.14
C ALA A 111 -0.97 10.66 -2.57
N LYS A 112 -1.81 11.69 -2.70
CA LYS A 112 -1.55 13.05 -2.19
C LYS A 112 -2.06 13.21 -0.76
N ASN A 113 -1.61 14.29 -0.11
CA ASN A 113 -1.97 14.64 1.27
C ASN A 113 -2.66 16.01 1.39
N ASP A 114 -2.80 16.75 0.28
CA ASP A 114 -3.50 18.04 0.29
C ASP A 114 -5.02 17.85 0.37
N ILE A 115 -5.71 18.73 1.11
CA ILE A 115 -7.16 18.64 1.31
C ILE A 115 -7.92 18.75 -0.01
N ALA A 116 -7.52 19.63 -0.94
CA ALA A 116 -8.22 19.80 -2.21
C ALA A 116 -8.08 18.56 -3.10
N ASP A 117 -6.91 17.93 -3.11
CA ASP A 117 -6.69 16.66 -3.83
C ASP A 117 -7.50 15.52 -3.23
N LEU A 118 -7.57 15.42 -1.90
CA LEU A 118 -8.36 14.40 -1.20
C LEU A 118 -9.87 14.61 -1.40
N GLU A 119 -10.36 15.85 -1.44
CA GLU A 119 -11.75 16.17 -1.77
C GLU A 119 -12.10 15.76 -3.20
N ARG A 120 -11.19 16.02 -4.15
CA ARG A 120 -11.36 15.57 -5.54
C ARG A 120 -11.33 14.04 -5.65
N ALA A 121 -10.42 13.36 -4.95
CA ALA A 121 -10.40 11.90 -4.90
C ALA A 121 -11.70 11.34 -4.33
N ALA A 122 -12.16 11.88 -3.20
CA ALA A 122 -13.41 11.47 -2.57
C ALA A 122 -14.63 11.73 -3.47
N ALA A 123 -14.62 12.77 -4.31
CA ALA A 123 -15.70 13.02 -5.27
C ALA A 123 -15.73 12.05 -6.45
N LEU A 124 -14.57 11.50 -6.85
CA LEU A 124 -14.49 10.49 -7.91
C LEU A 124 -15.01 9.13 -7.46
N TYR A 125 -14.74 8.74 -6.21
CA TYR A 125 -15.22 7.46 -5.67
C TYR A 125 -16.67 7.55 -5.20
N ASN A 126 -17.61 7.23 -6.09
CA ASN A 126 -19.04 7.22 -5.76
C ASN A 126 -19.51 5.86 -5.23
N SER A 127 -19.01 4.77 -5.82
CA SER A 127 -19.38 3.39 -5.50
C SER A 127 -18.31 2.41 -5.99
N ASP A 128 -18.54 1.12 -5.78
CA ASP A 128 -17.63 0.05 -6.19
C ASP A 128 -17.37 0.08 -7.71
N LEU A 129 -16.13 -0.27 -8.07
CA LEU A 129 -15.66 -0.33 -9.45
C LEU A 129 -16.61 -1.17 -10.34
N LEU A 130 -17.02 -0.62 -11.48
CA LEU A 130 -17.92 -1.23 -12.46
C LEU A 130 -19.22 -1.79 -11.84
N GLN A 131 -19.81 -1.08 -10.89
CA GLN A 131 -21.09 -1.45 -10.27
C GLN A 131 -22.17 -1.69 -11.34
N GLY A 132 -22.85 -2.83 -11.23
CA GLY A 132 -23.92 -3.23 -12.16
C GLY A 132 -23.46 -3.84 -13.49
N LEU A 133 -22.15 -3.90 -13.76
CA LEU A 133 -21.62 -4.64 -14.91
C LEU A 133 -21.46 -6.12 -14.54
N ASP A 134 -22.38 -6.96 -14.99
CA ASP A 134 -22.40 -8.41 -14.78
C ASP A 134 -22.01 -9.15 -16.08
N VAL A 135 -20.77 -9.63 -16.14
CA VAL A 135 -20.18 -10.26 -17.35
C VAL A 135 -20.39 -11.77 -17.36
N ARG A 136 -20.54 -12.39 -16.18
CA ARG A 136 -20.69 -13.84 -15.99
C ARG A 136 -19.55 -14.64 -16.62
N ASP A 137 -18.32 -14.21 -16.37
CA ASP A 137 -17.12 -14.97 -16.74
C ASP A 137 -16.24 -15.12 -15.48
N PRO A 138 -15.92 -16.33 -15.03
CA PRO A 138 -15.20 -16.54 -13.77
C PRO A 138 -13.90 -15.76 -13.65
N ALA A 139 -13.08 -15.73 -14.71
CA ALA A 139 -11.79 -15.05 -14.70
C ALA A 139 -11.96 -13.52 -14.58
N PHE A 140 -12.97 -12.96 -15.23
CA PHE A 140 -13.29 -11.53 -15.10
C PHE A 140 -13.86 -11.17 -13.73
N GLU A 141 -14.75 -11.99 -13.18
CA GLU A 141 -15.34 -11.74 -11.86
C GLU A 141 -14.30 -11.83 -10.73
N GLU A 142 -13.33 -12.73 -10.84
CA GLU A 142 -12.18 -12.81 -9.93
C GLU A 142 -11.33 -11.54 -9.99
N TRP A 143 -10.93 -11.13 -11.21
CA TRP A 143 -10.21 -9.88 -11.41
C TRP A 143 -10.98 -8.67 -10.84
N LEU A 144 -12.27 -8.58 -11.14
CA LEU A 144 -13.11 -7.47 -10.69
C LEU A 144 -13.24 -7.44 -9.16
N THR A 145 -13.28 -8.60 -8.51
CA THR A 145 -13.32 -8.71 -7.04
C THR A 145 -12.06 -8.13 -6.42
N ILE A 146 -10.89 -8.51 -6.95
CA ILE A 146 -9.59 -8.01 -6.47
C ILE A 146 -9.48 -6.49 -6.66
N GLU A 147 -9.84 -5.98 -7.84
CA GLU A 147 -9.78 -4.55 -8.12
C GLU A 147 -10.77 -3.75 -7.27
N ARG A 148 -12.01 -4.24 -7.07
CA ARG A 148 -12.97 -3.61 -6.16
C ARG A 148 -12.43 -3.49 -4.74
N GLN A 149 -11.82 -4.56 -4.20
CA GLN A 149 -11.22 -4.52 -2.86
C GLN A 149 -10.07 -3.50 -2.78
N ARG A 150 -9.23 -3.43 -3.82
CA ARG A 150 -8.13 -2.47 -3.90
C ARG A 150 -8.63 -1.03 -3.89
N PHE A 151 -9.59 -0.68 -4.76
CA PHE A 151 -10.16 0.66 -4.81
C PHE A 151 -10.93 1.04 -3.54
N ARG A 152 -11.66 0.10 -2.93
CA ARG A 152 -12.34 0.33 -1.65
C ARG A 152 -11.35 0.62 -0.53
N SER A 153 -10.24 -0.11 -0.48
CA SER A 153 -9.16 0.13 0.50
C SER A 153 -8.55 1.53 0.34
N LEU A 154 -8.30 1.97 -0.90
CA LEU A 154 -7.84 3.32 -1.21
C LEU A 154 -8.87 4.39 -0.82
N ALA A 155 -10.16 4.16 -1.10
CA ALA A 155 -11.23 5.09 -0.75
C ALA A 155 -11.37 5.28 0.76
N THR A 156 -11.29 4.18 1.52
CA THR A 156 -11.24 4.22 3.00
C THR A 156 -10.06 5.06 3.50
N ALA A 157 -8.87 4.86 2.93
CA ALA A 157 -7.68 5.63 3.32
C ALA A 157 -7.78 7.13 2.95
N VAL A 158 -8.42 7.47 1.83
CA VAL A 158 -8.70 8.86 1.42
C VAL A 158 -9.70 9.51 2.38
N LEU A 159 -10.84 8.88 2.63
CA LEU A 159 -11.89 9.44 3.49
C LEU A 159 -11.41 9.60 4.94
N ARG A 160 -10.59 8.67 5.44
CA ARG A 160 -9.97 8.82 6.77
C ARG A 160 -9.11 10.08 6.86
N ARG A 161 -8.14 10.22 5.97
CA ARG A 161 -7.25 11.40 5.94
C ARG A 161 -8.05 12.69 5.71
N LEU A 162 -9.02 12.67 4.80
CA LEU A 162 -9.86 13.82 4.53
C LEU A 162 -10.68 14.23 5.77
N GLY A 163 -11.26 13.26 6.47
CA GLY A 163 -12.09 13.50 7.64
C GLY A 163 -11.32 14.05 8.85
N GLU A 164 -10.05 13.69 9.01
CA GLU A 164 -9.15 14.29 10.00
C GLU A 164 -8.87 15.78 9.71
N LEU A 165 -8.86 16.15 8.43
CA LEU A 165 -8.62 17.51 7.97
C LEU A 165 -9.90 18.37 7.91
N GLN A 166 -11.08 17.77 7.96
CA GLN A 166 -12.35 18.50 7.85
C GLN A 166 -12.99 18.75 9.21
N THR A 167 -13.90 19.73 9.26
CA THR A 167 -14.64 20.09 10.48
C THR A 167 -16.09 20.39 10.14
N GLY A 168 -16.96 20.38 11.16
CA GLY A 168 -18.38 20.67 10.97
C GLY A 168 -19.04 19.74 9.96
N ARG A 169 -19.92 20.29 9.12
CA ARG A 169 -20.78 19.52 8.20
C ARG A 169 -20.01 18.70 7.16
N THR A 170 -18.90 19.21 6.64
CA THR A 170 -18.11 18.48 5.63
C THR A 170 -17.42 17.27 6.23
N GLY A 171 -16.84 17.42 7.43
CA GLY A 171 -16.26 16.30 8.17
C GLY A 171 -17.30 15.24 8.51
N ILE A 172 -18.51 15.65 8.92
CA ILE A 172 -19.61 14.73 9.24
C ILE A 172 -19.99 13.91 8.01
N ALA A 173 -20.19 14.56 6.86
CA ALA A 173 -20.51 13.87 5.61
C ALA A 173 -19.40 12.88 5.20
N THR A 174 -18.13 13.24 5.40
CA THR A 174 -16.99 12.34 5.14
C THR A 174 -16.99 11.13 6.07
N ALA A 175 -17.26 11.33 7.37
CA ALA A 175 -17.36 10.24 8.34
C ALA A 175 -18.54 9.30 8.05
N GLU A 176 -19.70 9.84 7.67
CA GLU A 176 -20.87 9.05 7.27
C GLU A 176 -20.58 8.22 6.02
N ARG A 177 -19.88 8.78 5.02
CA ARG A 177 -19.42 8.04 3.85
C ARG A 177 -18.45 6.92 4.21
N LEU A 178 -17.51 7.17 5.13
CA LEU A 178 -16.57 6.16 5.62
C LEU A 178 -17.29 5.00 6.31
N ILE A 179 -18.27 5.29 7.17
CA ILE A 179 -19.13 4.27 7.80
C ILE A 179 -19.94 3.51 6.75
N GLY A 180 -20.44 4.19 5.71
CA GLY A 180 -21.16 3.56 4.61
C GLY A 180 -20.31 2.55 3.83
N LEU A 181 -18.99 2.79 3.72
CA LEU A 181 -18.06 1.86 3.08
C LEU A 181 -17.77 0.65 3.95
N ASP A 182 -17.63 0.78 5.25
CA ASP A 182 -17.48 -0.39 6.13
C ASP A 182 -18.04 -0.06 7.53
N PRO A 183 -19.31 -0.44 7.80
CA PRO A 183 -19.94 -0.18 9.08
C PRO A 183 -19.24 -0.85 10.26
N LEU A 184 -18.39 -1.86 10.02
CA LEU A 184 -17.64 -2.60 11.04
C LEU A 184 -16.34 -1.90 11.42
N GLN A 185 -15.87 -0.92 10.64
CA GLN A 185 -14.69 -0.14 10.99
C GLN A 185 -15.06 0.95 11.99
N GLU A 186 -14.56 0.80 13.21
CA GLU A 186 -14.86 1.72 14.30
C GLU A 186 -14.33 3.14 14.08
N GLU A 187 -13.30 3.33 13.24
CA GLU A 187 -12.65 4.62 13.02
C GLU A 187 -13.60 5.67 12.41
N GLY A 188 -14.48 5.29 11.49
CA GLY A 188 -15.50 6.19 10.95
C GLY A 188 -16.51 6.63 12.02
N HIS A 189 -16.91 5.69 12.90
CA HIS A 189 -17.79 6.01 14.03
C HIS A 189 -17.11 6.94 15.04
N ARG A 190 -15.85 6.69 15.40
CA ARG A 190 -15.07 7.57 16.29
C ARG A 190 -14.93 8.96 15.70
N MET A 191 -14.67 9.07 14.40
CA MET A 191 -14.61 10.35 13.71
C MET A 191 -15.94 11.11 13.81
N LEU A 192 -17.06 10.44 13.55
CA LEU A 192 -18.40 11.03 13.67
C LEU A 192 -18.70 11.47 15.12
N MET A 193 -18.34 10.64 16.11
CA MET A 193 -18.46 10.98 17.52
C MET A 193 -17.69 12.26 17.88
N ARG A 194 -16.43 12.36 17.45
CA ARG A 194 -15.59 13.55 17.66
C ARG A 194 -16.21 14.79 17.03
N LEU A 195 -16.62 14.71 15.76
CA LEU A 195 -17.19 15.85 15.03
C LEU A 195 -18.49 16.38 15.66
N HIS A 196 -19.39 15.50 16.12
CA HIS A 196 -20.58 15.93 16.86
C HIS A 196 -20.23 16.52 18.23
N ALA A 197 -19.26 15.95 18.94
CA ALA A 197 -18.80 16.50 20.22
C ALA A 197 -18.19 17.91 20.04
N GLU A 198 -17.41 18.13 18.98
CA GLU A 198 -16.87 19.45 18.62
C GLU A 198 -17.96 20.47 18.29
N ALA A 199 -19.05 20.03 17.67
CA ALA A 199 -20.21 20.88 17.39
C ALA A 199 -21.09 21.15 18.63
N GLY A 200 -20.76 20.57 19.80
CA GLY A 200 -21.58 20.64 21.01
C GLY A 200 -22.82 19.73 20.98
N GLU A 201 -22.95 18.88 19.96
CA GLU A 201 -24.08 17.98 19.72
C GLU A 201 -23.88 16.64 20.44
N LEU A 202 -23.68 16.67 21.77
CA LEU A 202 -23.32 15.49 22.57
C LEU A 202 -24.30 14.31 22.40
N GLY A 203 -25.60 14.59 22.23
CA GLY A 203 -26.61 13.55 21.99
C GLY A 203 -26.40 12.79 20.68
N LEU A 204 -25.96 13.48 19.62
CA LEU A 204 -25.64 12.84 18.34
C LEU A 204 -24.32 12.06 18.43
N ALA A 205 -23.34 12.55 19.18
CA ALA A 205 -22.10 11.83 19.44
C ALA A 205 -22.34 10.51 20.20
N VAL A 206 -23.19 10.52 21.24
CA VAL A 206 -23.57 9.29 21.96
C VAL A 206 -24.33 8.33 21.05
N ARG A 207 -25.24 8.84 20.20
CA ARG A 207 -25.97 8.02 19.23
C ARG A 207 -25.04 7.35 18.21
N ALA A 208 -23.98 8.03 17.77
CA ALA A 208 -22.98 7.45 16.88
C ALA A 208 -22.26 6.25 17.55
N TYR A 209 -21.90 6.36 18.84
CA TYR A 209 -21.37 5.23 19.62
C TYR A 209 -22.38 4.07 19.73
N GLU A 210 -23.64 4.35 20.03
CA GLU A 210 -24.66 3.31 20.15
C GLU A 210 -24.87 2.55 18.83
N ASN A 211 -24.82 3.26 17.70
CA ASN A 211 -24.88 2.66 16.37
C ASN A 211 -23.68 1.74 16.12
N CYS A 212 -22.47 2.21 16.40
CA CYS A 212 -21.24 1.42 16.32
C CYS A 212 -21.36 0.12 17.13
N ARG A 213 -21.69 0.24 18.43
CA ARG A 213 -21.89 -0.89 19.35
C ARG A 213 -22.95 -1.87 18.83
N LYS A 214 -24.07 -1.37 18.31
CA LYS A 214 -25.16 -2.20 17.79
C LYS A 214 -24.71 -3.00 16.57
N VAL A 215 -24.00 -2.38 15.64
CA VAL A 215 -23.52 -3.02 14.41
C VAL A 215 -22.45 -4.07 14.72
N LEU A 216 -21.44 -3.75 15.54
CA LEU A 216 -20.41 -4.71 15.95
C LEU A 216 -20.99 -5.91 16.69
N ASN A 217 -21.92 -5.68 17.61
CA ASN A 217 -22.55 -6.76 18.35
C ASN A 217 -23.43 -7.64 17.43
N ARG A 218 -24.15 -7.04 16.48
CA ARG A 218 -25.01 -7.77 15.55
C ARG A 218 -24.21 -8.64 14.59
N GLU A 219 -23.14 -8.11 14.01
CA GLU A 219 -22.43 -8.75 12.90
C GLU A 219 -21.23 -9.59 13.37
N LEU A 220 -20.57 -9.19 14.47
CA LEU A 220 -19.35 -9.84 14.97
C LEU A 220 -19.49 -10.39 16.40
N ASN A 221 -20.58 -10.08 17.11
CA ASN A 221 -20.79 -10.43 18.51
C ASN A 221 -19.63 -9.96 19.44
N VAL A 222 -19.08 -8.79 19.14
CA VAL A 222 -18.02 -8.13 19.93
C VAL A 222 -18.48 -6.77 20.44
N ALA A 223 -17.89 -6.34 21.56
CA ALA A 223 -18.00 -4.97 22.05
C ALA A 223 -17.07 -4.02 21.24
N PRO A 224 -17.33 -2.70 21.25
CA PRO A 224 -16.41 -1.72 20.70
C PRO A 224 -15.02 -1.81 21.34
N SER A 225 -13.99 -1.44 20.57
CA SER A 225 -12.63 -1.32 21.09
C SER A 225 -12.51 -0.37 22.28
N THR A 226 -11.46 -0.57 23.08
CA THR A 226 -11.13 0.26 24.24
C THR A 226 -11.00 1.74 23.88
N GLU A 227 -10.46 2.05 22.70
CA GLU A 227 -10.35 3.43 22.18
C GLU A 227 -11.74 4.06 21.98
N THR A 228 -12.67 3.33 21.35
CA THR A 228 -14.04 3.78 21.12
C THR A 228 -14.81 3.95 22.43
N GLU A 229 -14.62 3.03 23.37
CA GLU A 229 -15.22 3.13 24.70
C GLU A 229 -14.70 4.33 25.50
N ALA A 230 -13.39 4.58 25.48
CA ALA A 230 -12.77 5.72 26.14
C ALA A 230 -13.32 7.05 25.59
N LEU A 231 -13.39 7.19 24.26
CA LEU A 231 -13.95 8.38 23.62
C LEU A 231 -15.40 8.62 24.04
N HIS A 232 -16.23 7.57 24.08
CA HIS A 232 -17.61 7.69 24.55
C HIS A 232 -17.68 8.15 26.02
N GLN A 233 -16.83 7.62 26.89
CA GLN A 233 -16.77 8.03 28.30
C GLN A 233 -16.35 9.50 28.46
N GLU A 234 -15.38 9.98 27.67
CA GLU A 234 -14.95 11.38 27.68
C GLU A 234 -16.04 12.34 27.21
N ILE A 235 -16.72 12.00 26.11
CA ILE A 235 -17.84 12.78 25.56
C ILE A 235 -18.98 12.85 26.58
N ARG A 236 -19.35 11.71 27.17
CA ARG A 236 -20.41 11.64 28.18
C ARG A 236 -20.09 12.43 29.44
N ALA A 237 -18.81 12.50 29.81
CA ALA A 237 -18.35 13.29 30.94
C ALA A 237 -18.20 14.79 30.63
N GLY A 238 -18.46 15.24 29.39
CA GLY A 238 -18.27 16.63 28.97
C GLY A 238 -16.80 17.06 28.98
N ARG A 239 -15.87 16.11 28.95
CA ARG A 239 -14.41 16.37 29.02
C ARG A 239 -13.75 16.38 27.65
N TYR A 240 -14.47 16.00 26.59
CA TYR A 240 -13.91 16.00 25.25
C TYR A 240 -13.48 17.41 24.84
N ARG A 241 -12.20 17.55 24.51
CA ARG A 241 -11.62 18.73 23.89
C ARG A 241 -10.92 18.29 22.62
N LYS A 242 -11.22 18.95 21.50
CA LYS A 242 -10.45 18.77 20.28
C LYS A 242 -8.99 19.06 20.59
N ALA A 243 -8.11 18.09 20.40
CA ALA A 243 -6.67 18.36 20.39
C ALA A 243 -6.40 19.43 19.32
N PRO A 244 -5.59 20.47 19.59
CA PRO A 244 -5.30 21.50 18.60
C PRO A 244 -4.86 20.82 17.30
N THR A 245 -5.65 20.95 16.25
CA THR A 245 -5.21 20.57 14.91
C THR A 245 -4.13 21.58 14.55
N GLU A 246 -2.92 21.14 14.25
CA GLU A 246 -1.76 21.96 13.86
C GLU A 246 -2.06 22.80 12.60
N ARG A 247 -2.90 23.84 12.74
CA ARG A 247 -3.41 24.67 11.64
C ARG A 247 -3.19 26.16 11.83
N GLU A 248 -2.53 26.61 12.89
CA GLU A 248 -2.19 28.03 13.05
C GLU A 248 -0.74 28.41 12.69
N VAL A 249 0.11 27.48 12.24
CA VAL A 249 1.43 27.86 11.67
C VAL A 249 1.80 26.97 10.49
N PHE A 250 1.23 27.23 9.32
CA PHE A 250 1.83 26.83 8.04
C PHE A 250 1.83 28.02 7.08
N SER A 251 2.75 28.96 7.32
CA SER A 251 3.39 29.67 6.21
C SER A 251 4.21 28.67 5.42
N ALA A 252 4.14 28.75 4.08
CA ALA A 252 4.72 27.84 3.09
C ALA A 252 6.03 27.12 3.52
N PRO A 253 6.19 25.82 3.24
CA PRO A 253 7.40 25.09 3.60
C PRO A 253 8.55 25.62 2.76
N THR A 254 9.43 26.39 3.41
CA THR A 254 10.79 26.59 2.92
C THR A 254 11.53 25.28 3.17
N ALA A 255 12.18 24.77 2.13
CA ALA A 255 12.92 23.53 2.15
C ALA A 255 14.11 23.57 3.13
N ALA A 256 13.87 23.28 4.41
CA ALA A 256 14.84 22.82 5.41
C ALA A 256 14.16 22.76 6.78
N ALA A 257 13.60 21.61 7.15
CA ALA A 257 13.49 21.13 8.54
C ALA A 257 12.55 19.90 8.62
N GLN A 258 13.04 18.74 8.19
CA GLN A 258 12.58 17.48 8.76
C GLN A 258 13.31 17.30 10.09
N ALA A 259 12.69 17.74 11.18
CA ALA A 259 13.08 17.33 12.54
C ALA A 259 11.99 16.40 13.07
N ARG A 260 12.38 15.15 13.34
CA ARG A 260 11.55 14.08 13.90
C ARG A 260 10.97 14.51 15.25
N LEU A 261 9.67 14.26 15.46
CA LEU A 261 9.08 14.17 16.80
C LEU A 261 9.24 12.74 17.33
N PRO A 262 9.31 12.53 18.65
CA PRO A 262 9.92 11.36 19.27
C PRO A 262 9.00 10.13 19.29
N ASP A 263 9.61 8.96 19.08
CA ASP A 263 9.00 7.64 19.06
C ASP A 263 8.23 7.30 20.35
N GLU A 264 6.91 7.12 20.24
CA GLU A 264 6.20 6.16 21.09
C GLU A 264 6.52 4.75 20.59
N ILE A 265 7.05 3.93 21.50
CA ILE A 265 7.57 2.59 21.26
C ILE A 265 6.44 1.62 20.89
N PHE A 266 5.98 1.66 19.64
CA PHE A 266 5.41 0.51 18.98
C PHE A 266 6.60 -0.27 18.38
N ALA A 267 6.67 -1.57 18.62
CA ALA A 267 7.59 -2.40 17.85
C ALA A 267 7.21 -2.24 16.38
N GLU A 268 8.02 -1.51 15.61
CA GLU A 268 7.83 -1.35 14.17
C GLU A 268 7.71 -2.74 13.56
N ARG A 269 6.63 -2.97 12.81
CA ARG A 269 6.44 -4.23 12.12
C ARG A 269 7.51 -4.32 11.03
N PRO A 270 8.26 -5.43 10.94
CA PRO A 270 9.31 -5.55 9.95
C PRO A 270 8.75 -5.37 8.54
N SER A 271 9.44 -4.59 7.71
CA SER A 271 9.04 -4.32 6.34
C SER A 271 9.76 -5.26 5.36
N LEU A 272 9.05 -5.75 4.35
CA LEU A 272 9.55 -6.70 3.35
C LEU A 272 9.28 -6.17 1.93
N ALA A 273 10.32 -6.09 1.12
CA ALA A 273 10.19 -5.91 -0.33
C ALA A 273 10.40 -7.26 -1.05
N VAL A 274 9.48 -7.63 -1.93
CA VAL A 274 9.64 -8.79 -2.82
C VAL A 274 10.12 -8.30 -4.18
N LEU A 275 11.31 -8.70 -4.59
CA LEU A 275 11.88 -8.35 -5.90
C LEU A 275 11.42 -9.32 -6.98
N PRO A 276 11.33 -8.86 -8.25
CA PRO A 276 11.07 -9.75 -9.38
C PRO A 276 12.06 -10.91 -9.41
N PHE A 277 11.54 -12.14 -9.38
CA PHE A 277 12.37 -13.34 -9.50
C PHE A 277 13.06 -13.34 -10.87
N ALA A 278 14.37 -13.57 -10.86
CA ALA A 278 15.17 -13.58 -12.07
C ALA A 278 14.88 -14.82 -12.92
N ASN A 279 14.55 -14.64 -14.20
CA ASN A 279 14.48 -15.75 -15.15
C ASN A 279 15.88 -16.07 -15.67
N VAL A 280 16.48 -17.15 -15.17
CA VAL A 280 17.82 -17.62 -15.57
C VAL A 280 17.76 -18.76 -16.58
N SER A 281 16.59 -19.00 -17.18
CA SER A 281 16.35 -20.07 -18.18
C SER A 281 16.78 -19.65 -19.60
N GLY A 282 17.09 -18.37 -19.82
CA GLY A 282 17.53 -17.83 -21.11
C GLY A 282 16.41 -17.56 -22.12
N ASP A 283 15.18 -18.00 -21.84
CA ASP A 283 14.00 -17.82 -22.68
C ASP A 283 13.12 -16.67 -22.15
N PRO A 284 13.03 -15.51 -22.85
CA PRO A 284 12.21 -14.38 -22.46
C PRO A 284 10.71 -14.69 -22.37
N GLU A 285 10.21 -15.70 -23.10
CA GLU A 285 8.81 -16.10 -23.06
C GLU A 285 8.42 -16.71 -21.71
N GLN A 286 9.38 -17.10 -20.87
CA GLN A 286 9.12 -17.67 -19.55
C GLN A 286 9.11 -16.62 -18.42
N ARG A 287 9.26 -15.34 -18.77
CA ARG A 287 9.27 -14.23 -17.81
C ARG A 287 7.92 -14.05 -17.10
N TYR A 288 6.80 -14.39 -17.76
CA TYR A 288 5.48 -14.29 -17.11
C TYR A 288 5.38 -15.20 -15.89
N PHE A 289 6.10 -16.33 -15.88
CA PHE A 289 6.04 -17.30 -14.79
C PHE A 289 6.83 -16.81 -13.56
N SER A 290 8.02 -16.24 -13.77
CA SER A 290 8.78 -15.62 -12.68
C SER A 290 8.09 -14.37 -12.12
N ASP A 291 7.42 -13.60 -12.98
CA ASP A 291 6.61 -12.45 -12.57
C ASP A 291 5.35 -12.87 -11.81
N GLY A 292 4.68 -13.93 -12.27
CA GLY A 292 3.52 -14.53 -11.60
C GLY A 292 3.83 -14.99 -10.18
N ILE A 293 4.94 -15.73 -9.98
CA ILE A 293 5.41 -16.10 -8.64
C ILE A 293 5.65 -14.86 -7.77
N THR A 294 6.28 -13.82 -8.32
CA THR A 294 6.55 -12.58 -7.57
C THR A 294 5.24 -11.89 -7.14
N GLU A 295 4.27 -11.80 -8.04
CA GLU A 295 2.96 -11.18 -7.80
C GLU A 295 2.14 -11.96 -6.77
N ASP A 296 2.12 -13.28 -6.88
CA ASP A 296 1.43 -14.15 -5.93
C ASP A 296 2.04 -14.07 -4.53
N LEU A 297 3.38 -14.03 -4.44
CA LEU A 297 4.08 -13.84 -3.18
C LEU A 297 3.72 -12.49 -2.53
N ILE A 298 3.72 -11.38 -3.29
CA ILE A 298 3.30 -10.07 -2.77
C ILE A 298 1.85 -10.14 -2.28
N THR A 299 0.97 -10.76 -3.05
CA THR A 299 -0.48 -10.84 -2.75
C THR A 299 -0.75 -11.69 -1.51
N GLU A 300 -0.17 -12.88 -1.44
CA GLU A 300 -0.37 -13.82 -0.34
C GLU A 300 0.33 -13.34 0.95
N LEU A 301 1.53 -12.78 0.87
CA LEU A 301 2.23 -12.21 2.03
C LEU A 301 1.52 -10.96 2.58
N SER A 302 0.84 -10.18 1.73
CA SER A 302 0.07 -9.01 2.17
C SER A 302 -1.11 -9.36 3.09
N ARG A 303 -1.50 -10.63 3.16
CA ARG A 303 -2.54 -11.12 4.08
C ARG A 303 -2.04 -11.22 5.52
N PHE A 304 -0.72 -11.25 5.74
CA PHE A 304 -0.11 -11.36 7.06
C PHE A 304 0.07 -9.98 7.67
N ARG A 305 -0.67 -9.69 8.74
CA ARG A 305 -0.63 -8.37 9.41
C ARG A 305 0.67 -8.09 10.17
N SER A 306 1.51 -9.10 10.39
CA SER A 306 2.75 -9.02 11.16
C SER A 306 3.96 -8.52 10.36
N VAL A 307 3.85 -8.42 9.03
CA VAL A 307 4.90 -7.93 8.13
C VAL A 307 4.31 -6.83 7.23
N THR A 308 5.04 -5.73 7.06
CA THR A 308 4.63 -4.65 6.15
C THR A 308 5.19 -4.93 4.76
N ILE A 309 4.33 -5.11 3.74
CA ILE A 309 4.78 -5.43 2.37
C ILE A 309 4.95 -4.15 1.55
N ILE A 310 6.13 -3.99 0.92
CA ILE A 310 6.39 -2.89 -0.01
C ILE A 310 5.67 -3.16 -1.33
N ALA A 311 4.96 -2.14 -1.82
CA ALA A 311 4.11 -2.25 -3.01
C ALA A 311 4.89 -2.66 -4.27
N ARG A 312 4.25 -3.50 -5.09
CA ARG A 312 4.78 -4.06 -6.35
C ARG A 312 5.50 -3.06 -7.23
N ASN A 313 4.92 -1.87 -7.44
CA ASN A 313 5.48 -0.87 -8.36
C ASN A 313 6.83 -0.32 -7.89
N SER A 314 7.08 -0.29 -6.58
CA SER A 314 8.36 0.15 -6.03
C SER A 314 9.44 -0.91 -6.23
N SER A 315 9.09 -2.20 -6.08
CA SER A 315 10.04 -3.31 -6.24
C SER A 315 10.37 -3.64 -7.71
N PHE A 316 9.40 -3.51 -8.61
CA PHE A 316 9.58 -3.90 -10.03
C PHE A 316 10.52 -2.97 -10.82
N VAL A 317 10.83 -1.78 -10.27
CA VAL A 317 11.81 -0.83 -10.84
C VAL A 317 13.25 -1.38 -10.78
N TYR A 318 13.52 -2.36 -9.92
CA TYR A 318 14.84 -3.00 -9.77
C TYR A 318 15.05 -4.22 -10.66
N ARG A 319 14.08 -4.53 -11.54
CA ARG A 319 14.17 -5.62 -12.51
C ARG A 319 15.44 -5.53 -13.36
N ASP A 320 16.17 -6.64 -13.42
CA ASP A 320 17.38 -6.81 -14.25
C ASP A 320 18.48 -5.76 -14.00
N LYS A 321 18.39 -5.00 -12.90
CA LYS A 321 19.42 -4.04 -12.51
C LYS A 321 20.38 -4.69 -11.52
N PRO A 322 21.69 -4.63 -11.76
CA PRO A 322 22.69 -5.05 -10.77
C PRO A 322 22.79 -3.97 -9.69
N VAL A 323 21.86 -3.99 -8.73
CA VAL A 323 21.85 -3.06 -7.58
C VAL A 323 22.06 -3.87 -6.30
N ASP A 324 22.92 -3.36 -5.43
CA ASP A 324 23.16 -3.95 -4.11
C ASP A 324 21.86 -3.94 -3.29
N VAL A 325 21.48 -5.08 -2.72
CA VAL A 325 20.32 -5.26 -1.83
C VAL A 325 20.27 -4.21 -0.71
N ARG A 326 21.43 -3.73 -0.22
CA ARG A 326 21.52 -2.69 0.80
C ARG A 326 21.05 -1.33 0.27
N GLN A 327 21.33 -1.04 -0.99
CA GLN A 327 20.85 0.17 -1.65
C GLN A 327 19.35 0.08 -1.92
N ILE A 328 18.88 -1.06 -2.43
CA ILE A 328 17.45 -1.29 -2.67
C ILE A 328 16.65 -1.12 -1.37
N GLY A 329 17.11 -1.71 -0.27
CA GLY A 329 16.39 -1.60 1.00
C GLY A 329 16.35 -0.18 1.56
N ARG A 330 17.39 0.65 1.33
CA ARG A 330 17.35 2.07 1.67
C ARG A 330 16.35 2.85 0.81
N GLU A 331 16.37 2.62 -0.50
CA GLU A 331 15.47 3.31 -1.44
C GLU A 331 14.00 2.93 -1.21
N LEU A 332 13.74 1.67 -0.82
CA LEU A 332 12.41 1.14 -0.55
C LEU A 332 11.97 1.23 0.91
N SER A 333 12.84 1.67 1.82
CA SER A 333 12.61 1.59 3.27
C SER A 333 12.19 0.18 3.72
N ALA A 334 12.80 -0.84 3.10
CA ALA A 334 12.56 -2.25 3.38
C ALA A 334 13.63 -2.79 4.34
N GLU A 335 13.23 -3.39 5.46
CA GLU A 335 14.13 -4.06 6.40
C GLU A 335 14.62 -5.40 5.86
N TYR A 336 13.74 -6.10 5.14
CA TYR A 336 14.02 -7.37 4.52
C TYR A 336 13.70 -7.33 3.02
N ILE A 337 14.46 -8.11 2.26
CA ILE A 337 14.27 -8.28 0.82
C ILE A 337 14.10 -9.77 0.53
N LEU A 338 13.00 -10.14 -0.13
CA LEU A 338 12.83 -11.45 -0.73
C LEU A 338 13.23 -11.37 -2.20
N GLU A 339 14.24 -12.12 -2.59
CA GLU A 339 14.68 -12.24 -3.98
C GLU A 339 14.85 -13.71 -4.37
N GLY A 340 14.95 -13.97 -5.67
CA GLY A 340 15.02 -15.34 -6.14
C GLY A 340 15.23 -15.47 -7.63
N SER A 341 15.33 -16.73 -8.08
CA SER A 341 15.50 -17.05 -9.49
C SER A 341 14.68 -18.26 -9.88
N VAL A 342 14.26 -18.29 -11.14
CA VAL A 342 13.56 -19.40 -11.75
C VAL A 342 14.40 -19.91 -12.92
N ARG A 343 14.70 -21.20 -12.90
CA ARG A 343 15.40 -21.91 -13.96
C ARG A 343 14.56 -23.08 -14.45
N ARG A 344 14.26 -23.09 -15.74
CA ARG A 344 13.68 -24.24 -16.44
C ARG A 344 14.76 -25.00 -17.19
N ALA A 345 14.75 -26.32 -17.11
CA ALA A 345 15.59 -27.22 -17.89
C ALA A 345 14.77 -28.44 -18.34
N GLY A 346 14.31 -28.42 -19.59
CA GLY A 346 13.37 -29.42 -20.11
C GLY A 346 12.05 -29.39 -19.34
N ASP A 347 11.69 -30.52 -18.73
CA ASP A 347 10.48 -30.71 -17.91
C ASP A 347 10.75 -30.53 -16.41
N ARG A 348 11.81 -29.81 -16.02
CA ARG A 348 12.06 -29.49 -14.61
C ARG A 348 12.20 -27.99 -14.38
N ILE A 349 11.57 -27.53 -13.31
CA ILE A 349 11.64 -26.16 -12.80
C ILE A 349 12.40 -26.17 -11.48
N ARG A 350 13.39 -25.29 -11.39
CA ARG A 350 14.09 -24.96 -10.16
C ARG A 350 13.81 -23.53 -9.78
N ILE A 351 13.29 -23.33 -8.58
CA ILE A 351 13.07 -22.01 -7.99
C ILE A 351 13.98 -21.89 -6.78
N THR A 352 14.71 -20.79 -6.69
CA THR A 352 15.49 -20.41 -5.50
C THR A 352 14.87 -19.15 -4.93
N ALA A 353 14.65 -19.11 -3.62
CA ALA A 353 14.16 -17.94 -2.91
C ALA A 353 15.05 -17.67 -1.70
N GLN A 354 15.37 -16.41 -1.45
CA GLN A 354 16.20 -16.00 -0.33
C GLN A 354 15.68 -14.71 0.31
N LEU A 355 15.71 -14.68 1.63
CA LEU A 355 15.36 -13.56 2.48
C LEU A 355 16.64 -12.92 2.99
N VAL A 356 16.83 -11.63 2.70
CA VAL A 356 18.03 -10.88 3.01
C VAL A 356 17.69 -9.72 3.94
N GLU A 357 18.47 -9.54 5.02
CA GLU A 357 18.39 -8.34 5.86
C GLU A 357 19.04 -7.17 5.12
N ALA A 358 18.25 -6.16 4.76
CA ALA A 358 18.69 -5.06 3.91
C ALA A 358 19.81 -4.21 4.53
N ALA A 359 19.83 -4.05 5.86
CA ALA A 359 20.84 -3.22 6.53
C ALA A 359 22.25 -3.83 6.43
N SER A 360 22.35 -5.15 6.56
CA SER A 360 23.62 -5.87 6.63
C SER A 360 23.98 -6.58 5.32
N GLY A 361 22.99 -6.82 4.45
CA GLY A 361 23.12 -7.68 3.27
C GLY A 361 23.23 -9.17 3.62
N LYS A 362 22.95 -9.57 4.87
CA LYS A 362 23.06 -10.97 5.30
C LYS A 362 21.82 -11.76 4.91
N GLU A 363 22.04 -12.96 4.39
CA GLU A 363 20.99 -13.94 4.18
C GLU A 363 20.45 -14.45 5.54
N VAL A 364 19.14 -14.34 5.71
CA VAL A 364 18.39 -14.78 6.89
C VAL A 364 17.80 -16.17 6.67
N TRP A 365 17.45 -16.47 5.42
CA TRP A 365 16.91 -17.74 4.98
C TRP A 365 17.10 -17.88 3.46
N ALA A 366 17.34 -19.09 2.99
CA ALA A 366 17.25 -19.43 1.59
C ALA A 366 16.72 -20.85 1.42
N GLU A 367 15.95 -21.07 0.36
CA GLU A 367 15.40 -22.38 0.04
C GLU A 367 15.34 -22.60 -1.46
N ARG A 368 15.38 -23.88 -1.84
CA ARG A 368 15.35 -24.33 -3.21
C ARG A 368 14.22 -25.34 -3.41
N TYR A 369 13.43 -25.11 -4.44
CA TYR A 369 12.32 -25.94 -4.84
C TYR A 369 12.61 -26.53 -6.22
N ASP A 370 12.71 -27.86 -6.31
CA ASP A 370 12.78 -28.59 -7.59
C ASP A 370 11.42 -29.26 -7.84
N ARG A 371 10.81 -29.00 -9.00
CA ARG A 371 9.49 -29.53 -9.40
C ARG A 371 9.49 -29.96 -10.87
N ASP A 372 8.73 -31.01 -11.17
CA ASP A 372 8.45 -31.39 -12.56
C ASP A 372 7.45 -30.40 -13.17
N LEU A 373 7.59 -30.13 -14.47
CA LEU A 373 6.93 -29.02 -15.17
C LEU A 373 5.42 -29.21 -15.39
N GLY A 374 4.85 -30.32 -14.91
CA GLY A 374 3.51 -30.82 -15.24
C GLY A 374 2.46 -29.72 -15.42
N ASP A 375 1.76 -29.35 -14.35
CA ASP A 375 0.92 -28.16 -14.34
C ASP A 375 1.73 -26.99 -13.77
N LEU A 376 2.11 -26.06 -14.65
CA LEU A 376 2.89 -24.88 -14.31
C LEU A 376 2.23 -24.03 -13.21
N PHE A 377 0.89 -23.92 -13.23
CA PHE A 377 0.14 -23.18 -12.21
C PHE A 377 0.12 -23.93 -10.89
N ALA A 378 -0.01 -25.26 -10.91
CA ALA A 378 0.11 -26.05 -9.68
C ALA A 378 1.51 -25.95 -9.05
N VAL A 379 2.56 -25.84 -9.88
CA VAL A 379 3.94 -25.59 -9.40
C VAL A 379 4.06 -24.19 -8.79
N GLN A 380 3.49 -23.17 -9.43
CA GLN A 380 3.43 -21.80 -8.91
C GLN A 380 2.72 -21.76 -7.56
N ASP A 381 1.51 -22.30 -7.46
CA ASP A 381 0.71 -22.37 -6.23
C ASP A 381 1.45 -23.08 -5.10
N ALA A 382 2.07 -24.23 -5.39
CA ALA A 382 2.77 -25.02 -4.39
C ALA A 382 3.99 -24.29 -3.83
N VAL A 383 4.73 -23.59 -4.69
CA VAL A 383 5.93 -22.83 -4.28
C VAL A 383 5.55 -21.56 -3.55
N THR A 384 4.56 -20.81 -4.03
CA THR A 384 3.99 -19.66 -3.32
C THR A 384 3.55 -20.06 -1.92
N LYS A 385 2.75 -21.13 -1.78
CA LYS A 385 2.31 -21.63 -0.47
C LYS A 385 3.46 -22.05 0.45
N ALA A 386 4.49 -22.69 -0.09
CA ALA A 386 5.66 -23.12 0.70
C ALA A 386 6.47 -21.93 1.23
N ILE A 387 6.69 -20.91 0.39
CA ILE A 387 7.39 -19.69 0.79
C ILE A 387 6.54 -18.90 1.79
N VAL A 388 5.26 -18.66 1.48
CA VAL A 388 4.33 -17.91 2.35
C VAL A 388 4.14 -18.60 3.71
N GLY A 389 4.11 -19.93 3.75
CA GLY A 389 3.97 -20.69 4.99
C GLY A 389 5.18 -20.62 5.92
N SER A 390 6.37 -20.29 5.39
CA SER A 390 7.62 -20.25 6.16
C SER A 390 8.11 -18.83 6.47
N LEU A 391 7.81 -17.85 5.60
CA LEU A 391 8.46 -16.54 5.63
C LEU A 391 8.02 -15.61 6.77
N PRO A 392 6.73 -15.46 7.12
CA PRO A 392 6.29 -14.52 8.15
C PRO A 392 6.93 -14.78 9.53
N GLY A 393 6.96 -16.04 9.98
CA GLY A 393 7.60 -16.40 11.25
C GLY A 393 9.11 -16.17 11.27
N ARG A 394 9.78 -16.34 10.12
CA ARG A 394 11.23 -16.07 9.99
C ARG A 394 11.54 -14.57 10.09
N ILE A 395 10.69 -13.74 9.50
CA ILE A 395 10.79 -12.28 9.55
C ILE A 395 10.50 -11.78 10.97
N GLU A 396 9.47 -12.30 11.63
CA GLU A 396 9.15 -11.96 13.03
C GLU A 396 10.29 -12.32 13.98
N ASP A 397 10.85 -13.54 13.87
CA ASP A 397 11.99 -13.98 14.69
C ASP A 397 13.23 -13.09 14.47
N ALA A 398 13.51 -12.75 13.21
CA ALA A 398 14.64 -11.90 12.86
C ALA A 398 14.44 -10.46 13.37
N GLY A 399 13.23 -9.92 13.21
CA GLY A 399 12.83 -8.60 13.69
C GLY A 399 12.87 -8.51 15.22
N ALA A 400 12.37 -9.52 15.93
CA ALA A 400 12.42 -9.59 17.39
C ALA A 400 13.86 -9.62 17.93
N ARG A 401 14.77 -10.37 17.27
CA ARG A 401 16.20 -10.37 17.61
C ARG A 401 16.87 -9.03 17.29
N ALA A 402 16.50 -8.36 16.21
CA ALA A 402 17.00 -7.04 15.84
C ALA A 402 16.53 -5.96 16.82
N ALA A 403 15.23 -5.94 17.16
CA ALA A 403 14.64 -5.03 18.15
C ALA A 403 15.23 -5.25 19.55
N GLY A 404 15.47 -6.52 19.94
CA GLY A 404 16.15 -6.86 21.19
C GLY A 404 17.57 -6.27 21.27
N ARG A 405 18.36 -6.36 20.18
CA ARG A 405 19.69 -5.75 20.09
C ARG A 405 19.63 -4.22 20.13
N LYS A 406 18.79 -3.58 19.30
CA LYS A 406 18.60 -2.11 19.32
C LYS A 406 18.18 -1.59 20.69
N ARG A 407 17.28 -2.29 21.39
CA ARG A 407 16.85 -1.94 22.75
C ARG A 407 17.99 -2.06 23.77
N GLN A 408 18.82 -3.10 23.67
CA GLN A 408 20.01 -3.24 24.51
C GLN A 408 21.06 -2.16 24.23
N GLU A 409 21.27 -1.81 22.96
CA GLU A 409 22.19 -0.74 22.53
C GLU A 409 21.69 0.63 23.00
N ASN A 410 20.40 0.95 22.87
CA ASN A 410 19.81 2.21 23.34
C ASN A 410 19.82 2.33 24.88
N LEU A 411 19.55 1.25 25.61
CA LEU A 411 19.69 1.21 27.07
C LEU A 411 21.15 1.43 27.49
N SER A 412 22.09 0.82 26.77
CA SER A 412 23.53 0.97 27.02
C SER A 412 24.01 2.39 26.69
N ALA A 413 23.51 3.01 25.61
CA ALA A 413 23.80 4.39 25.25
C ALA A 413 23.28 5.37 26.30
N TYR A 414 22.04 5.17 26.78
CA TYR A 414 21.45 5.98 27.82
C TYR A 414 22.15 5.81 29.18
N GLU A 415 22.59 4.58 29.54
CA GLU A 415 23.39 4.34 30.73
C GLU A 415 24.76 5.05 30.65
N CYS A 416 25.45 4.95 29.50
CA CYS A 416 26.70 5.68 29.28
C CYS A 416 26.50 7.20 29.41
N TYR A 417 25.42 7.75 28.86
CA TYR A 417 25.06 9.16 29.01
C TYR A 417 24.80 9.55 30.47
N LEU A 418 24.05 8.76 31.23
CA LEU A 418 23.77 9.03 32.64
C LEU A 418 25.04 8.97 33.51
N ARG A 419 25.93 7.99 33.25
CA ARG A 419 27.21 7.87 33.97
C ARG A 419 28.17 9.01 33.61
N GLY A 420 28.26 9.37 32.33
CA GLY A 420 29.04 10.53 31.89
C GLY A 420 28.57 11.83 32.55
N ARG A 421 27.25 12.00 32.70
CA ARG A 421 26.66 13.15 33.42
C ARG A 421 26.95 13.16 34.92
N ALA A 422 27.02 11.99 35.55
CA ALA A 422 27.41 11.89 36.95
C ALA A 422 28.85 12.37 37.14
N TYR A 423 29.79 11.87 36.32
CA TYR A 423 31.19 12.32 36.33
C TYR A 423 31.34 13.82 36.01
N PHE A 424 30.60 14.34 35.03
CA PHE A 424 30.63 15.78 34.72
C PHE A 424 30.20 16.67 35.90
N ARG A 425 29.26 16.19 36.72
CA ARG A 425 28.73 16.93 37.90
C ARG A 425 29.67 16.94 39.11
N GLU A 426 30.62 16.01 39.19
CA GLU A 426 31.53 15.90 40.35
C GLU A 426 32.61 17.01 40.39
N PHE A 427 32.69 17.88 39.36
CA PHE A 427 33.51 19.12 39.35
C PHE A 427 35.02 18.91 39.65
N ASP A 428 35.55 17.72 39.39
CA ASP A 428 36.97 17.40 39.56
C ASP A 428 37.70 17.32 38.19
N PRO A 429 38.87 17.96 37.99
CA PRO A 429 39.59 17.94 36.71
C PRO A 429 39.95 16.52 36.21
N GLY A 430 40.14 15.55 37.10
CA GLY A 430 40.43 14.15 36.72
C GLY A 430 39.23 13.39 36.12
N THR A 431 38.01 13.90 36.30
CA THR A 431 36.76 13.28 35.84
C THR A 431 36.33 13.73 34.43
N SER A 432 36.96 14.78 33.86
CA SER A 432 36.69 15.28 32.50
C SER A 432 36.90 14.20 31.44
N THR A 433 38.00 13.44 31.51
CA THR A 433 38.33 12.41 30.53
C THR A 433 37.35 11.23 30.58
N ALA A 434 36.99 10.77 31.79
CA ALA A 434 36.02 9.69 31.94
C ALA A 434 34.62 10.09 31.46
N ALA A 435 34.19 11.33 31.71
CA ALA A 435 32.93 11.85 31.19
C ALA A 435 32.94 11.95 29.65
N ARG A 436 34.03 12.47 29.07
CA ARG A 436 34.25 12.54 27.62
C ARG A 436 34.16 11.16 26.95
N ASP A 437 34.88 10.18 27.47
CA ASP A 437 34.88 8.81 26.93
C ASP A 437 33.48 8.17 26.99
N LEU A 438 32.75 8.41 28.07
CA LEU A 438 31.38 7.93 28.25
C LEU A 438 30.40 8.60 27.29
N PHE A 439 30.53 9.91 27.03
CA PHE A 439 29.70 10.60 26.04
C PHE A 439 30.04 10.19 24.61
N HIS A 440 31.31 9.99 24.26
CA HIS A 440 31.69 9.42 22.96
C HIS A 440 31.15 8.01 22.78
N ARG A 441 31.20 7.16 23.81
CA ARG A 441 30.57 5.83 23.77
C ARG A 441 29.06 5.91 23.62
N ALA A 442 28.37 6.80 24.34
CA ALA A 442 26.93 7.00 24.21
C ALA A 442 26.55 7.42 22.78
N ILE A 443 27.34 8.31 22.18
CA ILE A 443 27.17 8.77 20.79
C ILE A 443 27.45 7.65 19.77
N ALA A 444 28.48 6.82 20.02
CA ALA A 444 28.80 5.70 19.14
C ALA A 444 27.72 4.60 19.19
N LEU A 445 27.07 4.42 20.35
CA LEU A 445 26.00 3.45 20.56
C LEU A 445 24.64 3.96 20.07
N ASP A 446 24.33 5.25 20.25
CA ASP A 446 23.14 5.91 19.72
C ASP A 446 23.52 7.29 19.13
N PRO A 447 23.78 7.37 17.81
CA PRO A 447 24.08 8.63 17.13
C PRO A 447 22.93 9.64 17.13
N THR A 448 21.73 9.24 17.55
CA THR A 448 20.55 10.12 17.65
C THR A 448 20.33 10.69 19.05
N LEU A 449 21.13 10.27 20.05
CA LEU A 449 21.06 10.74 21.43
C LEU A 449 21.63 12.17 21.57
N ALA A 450 20.87 13.15 21.09
CA ALA A 450 21.22 14.57 21.10
C ALA A 450 21.73 15.10 22.47
N PRO A 451 21.20 14.66 23.63
CA PRO A 451 21.73 15.09 24.92
C PRO A 451 23.20 14.71 25.17
N ALA A 452 23.71 13.62 24.57
CA ALA A 452 25.10 13.20 24.73
C ALA A 452 26.07 14.13 23.97
N TYR A 453 25.70 14.58 22.76
CA TYR A 453 26.46 15.59 22.01
C TYR A 453 26.53 16.93 22.75
N ALA A 454 25.41 17.37 23.33
CA ALA A 454 25.37 18.61 24.10
C ALA A 454 26.29 18.56 25.32
N GLN A 455 26.29 17.45 26.07
CA GLN A 455 27.15 17.29 27.24
C GLN A 455 28.63 17.15 26.87
N LEU A 456 28.95 16.46 25.76
CA LEU A 456 30.31 16.41 25.25
C LEU A 456 30.84 17.82 24.92
N ALA A 457 30.03 18.65 24.25
CA ALA A 457 30.41 20.03 23.96
C ALA A 457 30.69 20.85 25.24
N PHE A 458 29.92 20.64 26.31
CA PHE A 458 30.19 21.28 27.60
C PHE A 458 31.47 20.77 28.28
N VAL A 459 31.81 19.48 28.13
CA VAL A 459 33.09 18.93 28.61
C VAL A 459 34.27 19.56 27.85
N GLU A 460 34.18 19.66 26.53
CA GLU A 460 35.24 20.24 25.70
C GLU A 460 35.44 21.75 25.93
N MET A 461 34.34 22.50 26.14
CA MET A 461 34.41 23.92 26.49
C MET A 461 35.06 24.18 27.84
N ARG A 462 35.07 23.20 28.75
CA ARG A 462 35.69 23.33 30.08
C ARG A 462 37.19 23.09 30.06
N ASP A 463 37.68 22.34 29.06
CA ASP A 463 39.09 22.00 28.90
C ASP A 463 39.82 23.01 27.97
N TRP A 464 39.11 23.98 27.37
CA TRP A 464 39.62 25.19 26.70
C TRP A 464 39.79 26.35 27.68
#